data_AF-A0A0A7FWY3-F1
#
_entry.id   AF-A0A0A7FWY3-F1
#
_cell.length_a   1.000
_cell.length_b   1.000
_cell.length_c   1.000
_cell.angle_alpha   90.00
_cell.angle_beta   90.00
_cell.angle_gamma   90.00
#
_symmetry.space_group_name_H-M   'P 1'
#
loop_
_entity.id
_entity.type
_entity.pdbx_description
1 polymer ?
#
loop_
_entity_poly.entity_id
_entity_poly.type
_entity_poly.pdbx_seq_one_letter_code
_entity_poly.pdbx_strand_id
1 'polypeptide(L)' 'MLDVSLLLKIGGIGVLIIILDKVLKSGGKDDIAVITNIAGIVIILLMIVSLIGNLFQSVRTIFML' A
#
# COMPACT_ATOMS: atom_id res chain seq x y z
N MET A 1 -14.13 14.32 -8.66
CA MET A 1 -12.82 14.72 -8.09
C MET A 1 -12.20 13.46 -7.51
N LEU A 2 -11.60 12.64 -8.37
CA LEU A 2 -10.96 11.39 -7.99
C LEU A 2 -9.43 11.56 -8.04
N ASP A 3 -8.75 10.69 -7.30
CA ASP A 3 -7.37 10.22 -7.49
C ASP A 3 -6.24 10.80 -6.62
N VAL A 4 -6.23 12.08 -6.24
CA VAL A 4 -5.10 12.58 -5.42
C VAL A 4 -5.10 11.97 -4.01
N SER A 5 -6.27 11.78 -3.40
CA SER A 5 -6.39 11.16 -2.06
C SER A 5 -5.93 9.71 -2.04
N LEU A 6 -6.09 8.98 -3.14
CA LEU A 6 -5.66 7.59 -3.26
C LEU A 6 -4.14 7.50 -3.40
N LEU A 7 -3.56 8.34 -4.27
CA LEU A 7 -2.13 8.47 -4.45
C LEU A 7 -1.44 8.93 -3.16
N LEU A 8 -2.03 9.90 -2.44
CA LEU A 8 -1.58 10.34 -1.13
C LEU A 8 -1.63 9.23 -0.08
N LYS A 9 -2.67 8.37 -0.09
CA LYS A 9 -2.75 7.22 0.83
C LYS A 9 -1.63 6.22 0.59
N ILE A 10 -1.42 5.81 -0.67
CA ILE A 10 -0.38 4.83 -1.01
C ILE A 10 1.01 5.43 -0.76
N GLY A 11 1.24 6.68 -1.18
CA GLY A 11 2.50 7.40 -0.93
C GLY A 11 2.78 7.62 0.56
N GLY A 12 1.76 7.95 1.35
CA GLY A 12 1.87 8.13 2.81
C GLY A 12 2.27 6.84 3.52
N ILE A 13 1.71 5.70 3.10
CA ILE A 13 2.12 4.38 3.62
C ILE A 13 3.57 4.09 3.25
N GLY A 14 4.01 4.43 2.03
CA GLY A 14 5.42 4.31 1.62
C GLY A 14 6.37 5.11 2.51
N VAL A 15 6.02 6.36 2.82
CA VAL A 15 6.80 7.21 3.73
C VAL A 15 6.86 6.60 5.13
N LEU A 16 5.75 6.10 5.66
CA LEU A 16 5.71 5.44 6.98
C LEU A 16 6.60 4.21 7.04
N ILE A 17 6.59 3.35 6.01
CA ILE A 17 7.44 2.16 5.94
C ILE A 17 8.92 2.56 5.96
N ILE A 18 9.31 3.59 5.20
CA ILE A 18 10.70 4.09 5.16
C ILE A 18 11.12 4.64 6.53
N ILE A 19 10.25 5.36 7.23
CA ILE A 19 10.53 5.87 8.56
C ILE A 19 10.70 4.70 9.54
N LEU A 20 9.80 3.71 9.50
CA LEU A 20 9.88 2.51 10.34
C LEU A 20 11.17 1.73 10.09
N ASP A 21 11.58 1.52 8.84
CA ASP A 21 12.83 0.86 8.49
C ASP A 21 14.03 1.59 9.12
N LYS A 22 14.11 2.91 8.95
CA LYS A 22 15.20 3.71 9.54
C LYS A 22 15.22 3.62 11.07
N VAL A 23 14.06 3.68 11.72
CA VAL A 23 13.94 3.59 13.18
C VAL A 23 14.36 2.21 13.68
N LEU A 24 13.92 1.14 13.03
CA LEU A 24 14.25 -0.24 13.41
C LEU A 24 15.74 -0.52 13.24
N LYS A 25 16.34 -0.11 12.12
CA LYS A 25 17.78 -0.21 11.87
C LYS A 25 18.60 0.61 12.86
N SER A 26 18.16 1.84 13.16
CA SER A 26 18.81 2.67 14.18
C SER A 26 18.76 2.05 15.59
N GLY A 27 17.80 1.15 15.85
CA GLY A 27 17.69 0.39 17.10
C GLY A 27 18.43 -0.95 17.08
N GLY A 28 19.22 -1.24 16.04
CA GLY A 28 19.95 -2.51 15.89
C GLY A 28 19.06 -3.71 15.55
N LYS A 29 17.83 -3.47 15.05
CA LYS A 29 16.85 -4.50 14.71
C LYS A 29 16.72 -4.67 13.20
N ASP A 30 17.84 -4.94 12.53
CA ASP A 30 17.91 -5.05 11.08
C ASP A 30 17.00 -6.16 10.52
N ASP A 31 16.96 -7.33 11.17
CA ASP A 31 16.10 -8.43 10.75
C ASP A 31 14.61 -8.06 10.77
N ILE A 32 14.19 -7.32 11.80
CA ILE A 32 12.80 -6.85 11.93
C ILE A 32 12.49 -5.78 10.89
N ALA A 33 13.46 -4.92 10.57
CA ALA A 33 13.33 -3.91 9.52
C ALA A 33 13.07 -4.57 8.15
N VAL A 34 13.78 -5.66 7.83
CA VAL A 34 13.58 -6.43 6.60
C VAL A 34 12.16 -7.01 6.54
N ILE A 35 11.71 -7.67 7.62
CA ILE A 35 10.35 -8.24 7.69
C ILE A 35 9.29 -7.15 7.54
N THR A 36 9.52 -5.98 8.16
CA THR A 36 8.60 -4.83 8.10
C THR A 36 8.47 -4.28 6.68
N ASN A 37 9.57 -4.18 5.93
CA ASN A 37 9.53 -3.75 4.53
C ASN A 37 8.73 -4.74 3.65
N ILE A 38 8.93 -6.04 3.84
CA ILE A 38 8.17 -7.07 3.11
C ILE A 38 6.68 -6.95 3.43
N ALA A 39 6.32 -6.83 4.70
CA ALA A 39 4.93 -6.62 5.12
C ALA A 39 4.34 -5.34 4.50
N GLY A 40 5.12 -4.26 4.46
CA GLY A 40 4.73 -3.02 3.81
C GLY A 40 4.42 -3.17 2.32
N ILE A 41 5.26 -3.91 1.59
CA ILE A 41 5.03 -4.23 0.18
C ILE A 41 3.75 -5.05 0.01
N VAL A 42 3.54 -6.08 0.84
CA VAL A 42 2.33 -6.91 0.79
C VAL A 42 1.07 -6.08 1.01
N ILE A 43 1.07 -5.15 1.97
CA ILE A 43 -0.05 -4.24 2.23
C ILE A 43 -0.36 -3.38 0.99
N ILE A 44 0.67 -2.85 0.33
CA ILE A 44 0.50 -2.07 -0.90
C ILE A 44 -0.12 -2.91 -2.01
N LEU A 45 0.35 -4.16 -2.18
CA LEU A 45 -0.20 -5.08 -3.17
C LEU A 45 -1.69 -5.39 -2.91
N LEU A 46 -2.07 -5.62 -1.65
CA LEU A 46 -3.48 -5.86 -1.29
C LEU A 46 -4.37 -4.65 -1.61
N MET A 47 -3.89 -3.43 -1.38
CA MET A 47 -4.61 -2.22 -1.79
C MET A 47 -4.80 -2.15 -3.30
N ILE A 48 -3.78 -2.49 -4.08
CA ILE A 48 -3.86 -2.52 -5.54
C ILE A 48 -4.89 -3.56 -6.01
N VAL A 49 -4.91 -4.75 -5.41
CA VAL A 49 -5.91 -5.78 -5.73
C VAL A 49 -7.33 -5.28 -5.49
N SER A 50 -7.58 -4.60 -4.36
CA SER A 50 -8.89 -4.01 -4.07
C SER A 50 -9.29 -2.94 -5.10
N LEU A 51 -8.34 -2.11 -5.54
CA LEU A 51 -8.58 -1.13 -6.60
C LEU A 51 -8.96 -1.79 -7.93
N ILE A 52 -8.26 -2.85 -8.31
CA ILE A 52 -8.59 -3.64 -9.49
C ILE A 52 -10.02 -4.22 -9.34
N GLY A 53 -10.38 -4.75 -8.17
CA GLY A 53 -11.73 -5.25 -7.89
C GLY A 53 -12.80 -4.16 -8.09
N ASN A 54 -12.55 -2.96 -7.59
CA ASN A 54 -13.46 -1.82 -7.77
C ASN A 54 -13.59 -1.41 -9.25
N LEU A 55 -12.49 -1.47 -10.01
CA LEU A 55 -12.53 -1.22 -11.46
C LEU A 55 -13.38 -2.30 -12.16
N PHE A 56 -13.18 -3.57 -11.84
CA PHE A 56 -13.98 -4.67 -12.39
C PHE A 56 -15.46 -4.52 -12.06
N GLN A 57 -15.80 -4.12 -10.83
CA GLN A 57 -17.19 -3.88 -10.44
C GLN A 57 -17.78 -2.70 -11.21
N SER A 58 -17.01 -1.62 -11.38
CA SER A 58 -17.43 -0.46 -12.16
C SER A 58 -17.70 -0.84 -13.63
N VAL A 59 -16.82 -1.67 -14.22
CA VAL A 59 -17.03 -2.24 -15.55
C VAL A 59 -18.32 -3.07 -15.58
N ARG A 60 -18.53 -4.00 -14.65
CA ARG A 60 -19.76 -4.81 -14.58
C ARG A 60 -21.03 -3.96 -14.47
N THR A 61 -21.00 -2.90 -13.65
CA THR A 61 -22.13 -1.97 -13.51
C THR A 61 -22.45 -1.25 -14.82
N ILE A 62 -21.44 -0.81 -15.57
CA ILE A 62 -21.63 -0.20 -16.90
C ILE A 62 -22.26 -1.20 -17.88
N PHE A 63 -21.84 -2.46 -17.80
CA PHE A 63 -22.37 -3.53 -18.64
C PHE A 63 -23.67 -4.17 -18.09
N MET A 64 -24.24 -3.66 -16.99
CA MET A 64 -25.47 -4.15 -16.33
C MET A 64 -25.48 -5.67 -16.04
N LEU A 65 -24.31 -6.25 -15.72
CA LEU A 65 -24.12 -7.67 -15.37
C LEU A 65 -24.09 -7.91 -13.86
#